data_AF-A9IHD7-F1
#
_entry.id   AF-A9IHD7-F1
#
_cell.length_a   1.000
_cell.length_b   1.000
_cell.length_c   1.000
_cell.angle_alpha   90.00
_cell.angle_beta   90.00
_cell.angle_gamma   90.00
#
_symmetry.space_group_name_H-M   'P 1'
#
loop_
_entity.id
_entity.type
_entity.pdbx_description
1 polymer ?
#
loop_
_entity_poly.entity_id
_entity_poly.type
_entity_poly.pdbx_seq_one_letter_code
_entity_poly.pdbx_strand_id
1 'polypeptide(L)'
;MTNGLYPEAVQGVKQVCIDLLAGKASIEQAQAALHAAEQIIVGLDEKWLRALLFQAENRLEEIRFTVSDDRQAEAAAEVVRHVLHAIRQPPPSQSHGVRHP
;
A
#
# COMPACT_ATOMS: atom_id res chain seq x y z
N MET A 1 -16.96 -8.03 18.37
CA MET A 1 -17.04 -8.03 16.89
C MET A 1 -15.84 -7.26 16.40
N THR A 2 -14.85 -7.95 15.84
CA THR A 2 -13.57 -7.34 15.44
C THR A 2 -13.77 -6.56 14.15
N ASN A 3 -13.86 -5.24 14.28
CA ASN A 3 -13.71 -4.29 13.18
C ASN A 3 -12.23 -4.23 12.78
N GLY A 4 -11.67 -5.37 12.33
CA GLY A 4 -10.26 -5.50 11.96
C GLY A 4 -9.98 -4.81 10.63
N LEU A 5 -8.77 -4.29 10.46
CA LEU A 5 -8.39 -3.47 9.30
C LEU A 5 -8.50 -4.16 7.93
N TYR A 6 -8.80 -5.46 7.86
CA TYR A 6 -8.83 -6.25 6.62
C TYR A 6 -9.89 -7.37 6.69
N PRO A 7 -11.20 -7.02 6.79
CA PRO A 7 -12.23 -8.02 7.04
C PRO A 7 -12.29 -9.07 5.93
N GLU A 8 -12.11 -8.69 4.67
CA GLU A 8 -12.20 -9.62 3.54
C GLU A 8 -10.99 -10.56 3.42
N ALA A 9 -9.77 -10.04 3.52
CA ALA A 9 -8.55 -10.85 3.48
C ALA A 9 -8.45 -11.81 4.68
N VAL A 10 -8.80 -11.32 5.88
CA VAL A 10 -8.79 -12.14 7.10
C VAL A 10 -9.90 -13.19 7.07
N GLN A 11 -11.08 -12.87 6.55
CA GLN A 11 -12.15 -13.87 6.41
C GLN A 11 -11.80 -14.96 5.39
N GLY A 12 -11.19 -14.60 4.25
CA GLY A 12 -10.72 -15.57 3.26
C GLY A 12 -9.69 -16.55 3.82
N VAL A 13 -8.66 -16.03 4.53
CA VAL A 13 -7.66 -16.87 5.21
C VAL A 13 -8.27 -17.70 6.32
N LYS A 14 -9.19 -17.13 7.10
CA LYS A 14 -9.84 -17.86 8.20
C LYS A 14 -10.64 -19.04 7.66
N GLN A 15 -11.38 -18.85 6.58
CA GLN A 15 -12.21 -19.89 5.99
C GLN A 15 -11.35 -21.04 5.42
N VAL A 16 -10.29 -20.73 4.66
CA VAL A 16 -9.42 -21.78 4.10
C VAL A 16 -8.66 -22.56 5.18
N CYS A 17 -8.28 -21.93 6.30
CA CYS A 17 -7.67 -22.62 7.44
C CYS A 17 -8.66 -23.57 8.12
N ILE A 18 -9.92 -23.16 8.28
CA ILE A 18 -10.99 -24.03 8.82
C ILE A 18 -11.20 -25.23 7.88
N ASP A 19 -11.24 -24.99 6.57
CA ASP A 19 -11.46 -26.04 5.58
C ASP A 19 -10.28 -27.02 5.49
N LEU A 20 -9.03 -26.55 5.64
CA LEU A 20 -7.85 -27.41 5.75
C LEU A 20 -7.94 -28.33 6.98
N LEU A 21 -8.28 -27.77 8.14
CA LEU A 21 -8.44 -28.56 9.39
C LEU A 21 -9.59 -29.57 9.31
N ALA A 22 -10.62 -29.28 8.50
CA ALA A 22 -11.73 -30.18 8.25
C ALA A 22 -11.45 -31.21 7.14
N GLY A 23 -10.26 -31.20 6.53
CA GLY A 23 -9.91 -32.06 5.39
C GLY A 23 -10.64 -31.72 4.08
N LYS A 24 -11.21 -30.52 3.98
CA LYS A 24 -11.97 -30.02 2.83
C LYS A 24 -11.16 -29.15 1.88
N ALA A 25 -9.96 -28.73 2.29
CA ALA A 25 -8.99 -28.01 1.46
C ALA A 25 -7.63 -28.72 1.51
N SER A 26 -6.87 -28.62 0.42
CA SER A 26 -5.48 -29.09 0.36
C SER A 26 -4.52 -28.07 0.96
N ILE A 27 -3.31 -28.53 1.28
CA ILE A 27 -2.22 -27.66 1.75
C ILE A 27 -1.90 -26.57 0.72
N GLU A 28 -1.92 -26.91 -0.58
CA GLU A 28 -1.66 -25.98 -1.68
C GLU A 28 -2.71 -24.86 -1.74
N GLN A 29 -3.98 -25.19 -1.52
CA GLN A 29 -5.07 -24.20 -1.46
C GLN A 29 -4.91 -23.25 -0.28
N ALA A 30 -4.50 -23.76 0.89
CA ALA A 30 -4.21 -22.93 2.06
C ALA A 30 -3.00 -22.02 1.84
N GLN A 31 -1.92 -22.53 1.24
CA GLN A 31 -0.73 -21.74 0.93
C GLN A 31 -1.02 -20.61 -0.06
N ALA A 32 -1.77 -20.90 -1.13
CA ALA A 32 -2.14 -19.89 -2.12
C ALA A 32 -2.98 -18.76 -1.51
N ALA A 33 -3.93 -19.11 -0.65
CA ALA A 33 -4.79 -18.14 0.03
C ALA A 33 -4.03 -17.31 1.08
N LEU A 34 -3.09 -17.92 1.81
CA LEU A 34 -2.19 -17.20 2.73
C LEU A 34 -1.30 -16.20 1.98
N HIS A 35 -0.69 -16.62 0.86
CA HIS A 35 0.16 -15.75 0.05
C HIS A 35 -0.63 -14.62 -0.63
N ALA A 36 -1.83 -14.91 -1.14
CA ALA A 36 -2.70 -13.87 -1.70
C ALA A 36 -3.10 -12.82 -0.65
N ALA A 37 -3.41 -13.25 0.58
CA ALA A 37 -3.73 -12.33 1.67
C ALA A 37 -2.51 -11.51 2.12
N GLU A 38 -1.33 -12.11 2.17
CA GLU A 38 -0.06 -11.40 2.40
C GLU A 38 0.17 -10.32 1.33
N GLN A 39 0.01 -10.65 0.05
CA GLN A 39 0.15 -9.68 -1.06
C GLN A 39 -0.89 -8.57 -1.00
N ILE A 40 -2.12 -8.87 -0.56
CA ILE A 40 -3.17 -7.86 -0.34
C ILE A 40 -2.78 -6.94 0.83
N ILE A 41 -2.26 -7.48 1.93
CA ILE A 41 -1.81 -6.70 3.09
C ILE A 41 -0.62 -5.80 2.69
N VAL A 42 0.40 -6.35 2.04
CA VAL A 42 1.59 -5.61 1.56
C VAL A 42 1.22 -4.56 0.51
N GLY A 43 0.39 -4.91 -0.46
CA GLY A 43 -0.07 -4.00 -1.51
C GLY A 43 -0.97 -2.88 -0.99
N LEU A 44 -1.71 -3.10 0.10
CA LEU A 44 -2.56 -2.10 0.74
C LEU A 44 -1.83 -1.24 1.79
N ASP A 45 -0.72 -1.71 2.37
CA ASP A 45 0.10 -0.93 3.33
C ASP A 45 0.83 0.24 2.66
N GLU A 46 1.14 0.15 1.35
CA GLU A 46 1.82 1.22 0.59
C GLU A 46 0.85 2.13 -0.18
N LYS A 47 -0.40 2.29 0.30
CA LYS A 47 -1.38 3.24 -0.30
C LYS A 47 -0.84 4.67 -0.37
N TRP A 48 -0.09 5.09 0.65
CA TRP A 48 0.51 6.41 0.71
C TRP A 48 1.60 6.57 -0.36
N LEU A 49 2.44 5.56 -0.58
CA LEU A 49 3.51 5.58 -1.57
C LEU A 49 2.94 5.60 -2.98
N ARG A 50 1.92 4.78 -3.26
CA ARG A 50 1.22 4.78 -4.54
C ARG A 50 0.59 6.14 -4.85
N ALA A 51 -0.05 6.77 -3.86
CA ALA A 51 -0.62 8.10 -4.01
C ALA A 51 0.46 9.18 -4.25
N LEU A 52 1.56 9.13 -3.49
CA LEU A 52 2.70 10.03 -3.64
C LEU A 52 3.30 9.96 -5.04
N LEU A 53 3.54 8.75 -5.55
CA LEU A 53 4.14 8.55 -6.89
C LEU A 53 3.19 9.01 -8.00
N PHE A 54 1.89 8.70 -7.88
CA PHE A 54 0.88 9.14 -8.84
C PHE A 54 0.73 10.68 -8.88
N GLN A 55 0.71 11.33 -7.72
CA GLN A 55 0.63 12.79 -7.65
C GLN A 55 1.87 13.47 -8.21
N ALA A 56 3.06 12.92 -7.94
CA ALA A 56 4.30 13.45 -8.47
C ALA A 56 4.38 13.34 -10.00
N GLU A 57 3.93 12.22 -10.58
CA GLU A 57 3.90 12.00 -12.02
C GLU A 57 2.95 12.98 -12.72
N ASN A 58 1.71 13.11 -12.25
CA ASN A 58 0.77 14.11 -12.76
C ASN A 58 1.34 15.54 -12.68
N ARG A 59 1.99 15.89 -11.56
CA ARG A 59 2.56 17.24 -11.39
C ARG A 59 3.71 17.51 -12.36
N LEU A 60 4.55 16.51 -12.66
CA LEU A 60 5.60 16.63 -13.68
C LEU A 60 5.01 16.80 -15.08
N GLU A 61 3.92 16.09 -15.39
CA GLU A 61 3.19 16.27 -16.64
C GLU A 61 2.61 17.68 -16.78
N GLU A 62 1.98 18.20 -15.73
CA GLU A 62 1.49 19.59 -15.70
C GLU A 62 2.62 20.59 -15.95
N ILE A 63 3.78 20.42 -15.28
CA ILE A 63 4.94 21.31 -15.46
C ILE A 63 5.40 21.31 -16.92
N ARG A 64 5.51 20.13 -17.54
CA ARG A 64 5.92 19.98 -18.94
C ARG A 64 5.03 20.77 -19.91
N PHE A 65 3.74 20.89 -19.62
CA PHE A 65 2.77 21.52 -20.52
C PHE A 65 2.39 22.95 -20.15
N THR A 66 2.67 23.41 -18.92
CA THR A 66 2.17 24.70 -18.42
C THR A 66 3.26 25.66 -17.95
N VAL A 67 4.47 25.17 -17.68
CA VAL A 67 5.59 25.99 -17.23
C VAL A 67 6.52 26.28 -18.41
N SER A 68 7.00 27.52 -18.51
CA SER A 68 7.97 27.94 -19.52
C SER A 68 9.26 27.11 -19.45
N ASP A 69 9.82 26.75 -20.60
CA ASP A 69 10.96 25.82 -20.72
C ASP A 69 12.16 26.20 -19.84
N ASP A 70 12.44 27.50 -19.68
CA ASP A 70 13.51 28.06 -18.85
C ASP A 70 13.33 27.79 -17.34
N ARG A 71 12.10 27.46 -16.90
CA ARG A 71 11.75 27.22 -15.50
C ARG A 71 11.33 25.77 -15.20
N GLN A 72 11.13 24.94 -16.22
CA GLN A 72 10.69 23.55 -16.04
C GLN A 72 11.68 22.73 -15.20
N ALA A 73 12.98 22.91 -15.43
CA ALA A 73 14.01 22.18 -14.69
C ALA A 73 13.98 22.50 -13.19
N GLU A 74 13.77 23.77 -12.83
CA GLU A 74 13.67 24.20 -11.44
C GLU A 74 12.38 23.66 -10.78
N ALA A 75 11.24 23.79 -11.47
CA ALA A 75 9.96 23.31 -10.99
C ALA A 75 9.91 21.77 -10.82
N ALA A 76 10.47 21.02 -11.77
CA ALA A 76 10.57 19.56 -11.69
C ALA A 76 11.47 19.11 -10.54
N ALA A 77 12.57 19.84 -10.29
CA ALA A 77 13.47 19.55 -9.19
C ALA A 77 12.79 19.67 -7.81
N GLU A 78 11.82 20.57 -7.65
CA GLU A 78 11.03 20.69 -6.42
C GLU A 78 10.15 19.45 -6.18
N VAL A 79 9.47 18.96 -7.23
CA VAL A 79 8.63 17.74 -7.15
C VAL A 79 9.49 16.52 -6.78
N VAL A 80 10.64 16.36 -7.44
CA VAL A 80 11.55 15.23 -7.15
C VAL A 80 12.13 15.32 -5.74
N ARG A 81 12.52 16.52 -5.28
CA ARG A 81 12.98 16.74 -3.89
C ARG A 81 11.90 16.36 -2.87
N HIS A 82 10.64 16.70 -3.14
CA HIS A 82 9.52 16.34 -2.28
C HIS A 82 9.33 14.83 -2.19
N VAL A 83 9.36 14.11 -3.32
CA VAL A 83 9.26 12.64 -3.35
C VAL A 83 10.42 11.99 -2.56
N LEU A 84 11.66 12.44 -2.80
CA LEU A 84 12.83 11.91 -2.09
C LEU A 84 12.76 12.16 -0.58
N HIS A 85 12.21 13.30 -0.16
CA HIS A 85 12.01 13.61 1.26
C HIS A 85 10.92 12.72 1.88
N ALA A 86 9.76 12.61 1.21
CA ALA A 86 8.63 11.82 1.69
C ALA A 86 8.93 10.31 1.77
N ILE A 87 9.77 9.77 0.87
CA ILE A 87 10.21 8.36 0.95
C ILE A 87 11.19 8.13 2.12
N ARG A 88 12.02 9.12 2.45
CA ARG A 88 12.96 9.06 3.59
C ARG A 88 12.28 9.21 4.95
N GLN A 89 11.13 9.87 4.95
CA GLN A 89 10.28 10.06 6.13
C GLN A 89 8.88 9.57 5.78
N PRO A 90 8.70 8.23 5.62
CA PRO A 90 7.37 7.70 5.36
C PRO A 90 6.44 8.21 6.46
N PRO A 91 5.16 8.51 6.14
CA PRO A 91 4.20 8.90 7.15
C PRO A 91 4.29 7.88 8.28
N PRO A 92 4.24 8.33 9.56
CA PRO A 92 4.26 7.40 10.67
C PRO A 92 3.25 6.33 10.32
N SER A 93 3.70 5.07 10.31
CA SER A 93 2.84 3.94 10.00
C SER A 93 1.52 4.21 10.68
N GLN A 94 0.38 3.88 10.05
CA GLN A 94 -0.85 3.65 10.78
C GLN A 94 -0.56 2.49 11.73
N SER A 95 0.18 2.83 12.77
CA SER A 95 0.71 1.98 13.79
C SER A 95 -0.58 1.54 14.43
N HIS A 96 -0.88 0.26 14.30
CA HIS A 96 -1.77 -0.39 15.26
C HIS A 96 -1.15 -0.15 16.63
N GLY A 97 -1.44 1.02 17.19
CA GLY A 97 -1.22 1.39 18.56
C GLY A 97 -2.23 0.62 19.35
N VAL A 98 -2.02 -0.69 19.48
CA VAL A 98 -2.68 -1.45 20.52
C VAL A 98 -1.93 -1.14 21.81
N ARG A 99 -2.28 0.01 22.43
CA ARG A 99 -2.16 0.14 23.87
C ARG A 99 -3.29 -0.70 24.47
N HIS A 100 -2.94 -1.89 24.96
CA HIS A 100 -3.80 -2.59 25.90
C HIS A 100 -3.66 -1.95 27.28
N PRO A 101 -4.76 -1.55 27.95
CA PRO A 101 -4.81 -1.55 29.41
C PRO A 101 -4.85 -2.98 29.95
#